data_AF-A0A0V0YSY5-F1
#
_entry.id   AF-A0A0V0YSY5-F1
#
_cell.length_a   1.000
_cell.length_b   1.000
_cell.length_c   1.000
_cell.angle_alpha   90.00
_cell.angle_beta   90.00
_cell.angle_gamma   90.00
#
_symmetry.space_group_name_H-M   'P 1'
#
loop_
_entity.id
_entity.type
_entity.pdbx_description
1 polymer ?
#
loop_
_entity_poly.entity_id
_entity_poly.type
_entity_poly.pdbx_seq_one_letter_code
_entity_poly.pdbx_strand_id
1 'polypeptide(L)' 'METVAISVKLPPFWPHSPRLWFAQAEAQFALRHVSASLTKYYHVIASLPDSVAPD' A
#
# COMPACT_ATOMS: atom_id res chain seq x y z
N MET A 1 13.29 14.92 -18.20
CA MET A 1 11.96 14.45 -17.76
C MET A 1 11.98 14.41 -16.25
N GLU A 2 11.37 15.40 -15.59
CA GLU A 2 11.12 15.30 -14.15
C GLU A 2 10.05 14.24 -13.94
N THR A 3 10.44 13.13 -13.32
CA THR A 3 9.51 12.12 -12.84
C THR A 3 8.77 12.72 -11.65
N VAL A 4 7.59 13.28 -11.90
CA VAL A 4 6.67 13.62 -10.81
C VAL A 4 6.32 12.32 -10.10
N ALA A 5 6.97 12.06 -8.97
CA ALA A 5 6.70 10.89 -8.15
C ALA A 5 5.29 11.05 -7.58
N ILE A 6 4.31 10.43 -8.25
CA ILE A 6 2.94 10.37 -7.75
C ILE A 6 2.98 9.48 -6.51
N SER A 7 3.07 10.10 -5.34
CA SER A 7 3.14 9.38 -4.06
C SER A 7 1.81 8.68 -3.79
N VAL A 8 1.84 7.34 -3.69
CA VAL A 8 0.72 6.57 -3.14
C VAL A 8 0.81 6.63 -1.62
N LYS A 9 -0.17 7.30 -0.99
CA LYS A 9 -0.38 7.23 0.46
C LYS A 9 -1.51 6.25 0.75
N LEU A 10 -1.16 5.13 1.37
CA LEU A 10 -2.14 4.17 1.88
C LEU A 10 -2.72 4.65 3.22
N PRO A 11 -3.96 4.26 3.55
CA PRO A 11 -4.50 4.49 4.88
C PRO A 11 -3.76 3.65 5.93
N PRO A 12 -3.81 4.01 7.21
CA PRO A 12 -3.33 3.15 8.30
C PRO A 12 -3.91 1.74 8.19
N PHE A 13 -3.10 0.73 8.51
CA PHE A 13 -3.53 -0.66 8.47
C PHE A 13 -4.71 -0.94 9.42
N TRP A 14 -5.63 -1.81 9.01
CA TRP A 14 -6.81 -2.20 9.80
C TRP A 14 -6.75 -3.67 10.21
N PRO A 15 -6.19 -4.00 11.40
CA PRO A 15 -6.05 -5.39 11.85
C PRO A 15 -7.37 -6.16 11.94
N HIS A 16 -8.48 -5.47 12.21
CA HIS A 16 -9.80 -6.10 12.31
C HIS A 16 -10.41 -6.47 10.93
N SER A 17 -9.93 -5.87 9.84
CA SER A 17 -10.47 -6.05 8.48
C SER A 17 -9.38 -5.97 7.39
N PRO A 18 -8.33 -6.82 7.43
CA PRO A 18 -7.18 -6.71 6.55
C PRO A 18 -7.54 -6.88 5.07
N ARG A 19 -8.52 -7.75 4.75
CA ARG A 19 -8.99 -7.97 3.37
C ARG A 19 -9.56 -6.70 2.75
N LEU A 20 -10.36 -5.95 3.51
CA LEU A 20 -10.94 -4.69 3.03
C LEU A 20 -9.85 -3.64 2.83
N TRP A 21 -8.90 -3.56 3.75
CA TRP A 21 -7.75 -2.66 3.65
C TRP A 21 -6.93 -2.95 2.38
N PHE A 22 -6.63 -4.23 2.08
CA PHE A 22 -5.93 -4.60 0.85
C PHE A 22 -6.72 -4.24 -0.41
N ALA A 23 -8.04 -4.43 -0.43
CA ALA A 23 -8.87 -4.02 -1.55
C ALA A 23 -8.81 -2.50 -1.78
N GLN A 24 -8.79 -1.71 -0.70
CA GLN A 24 -8.62 -0.26 -0.79
C GLN A 24 -7.22 0.13 -1.27
N ALA A 25 -6.17 -0.56 -0.81
CA ALA A 25 -4.80 -0.34 -1.30
C ALA A 25 -4.69 -0.62 -2.81
N GLU A 26 -5.25 -1.73 -3.28
CA GLU A 26 -5.31 -2.06 -4.72
C GLU A 26 -6.04 -1.00 -5.54
N ALA A 27 -7.16 -0.46 -5.03
CA ALA A 27 -7.86 0.64 -5.68
C ALA A 27 -6.99 1.91 -5.77
N GLN A 28 -6.24 2.26 -4.71
CA GLN A 28 -5.32 3.40 -4.75
C GLN A 28 -4.18 3.19 -5.76
N PHE A 29 -3.62 1.98 -5.84
CA PHE A 29 -2.60 1.66 -6.84
C PHE A 29 -3.14 1.82 -8.27
N ALA A 30 -4.34 1.32 -8.54
CA ALA A 30 -4.99 1.47 -9.85
C ALA A 30 -5.21 2.95 -10.22
N LEU A 31 -5.72 3.76 -9.28
CA LEU A 31 -5.95 5.20 -9.47
C LEU A 31 -4.68 6.02 -9.69
N ARG A 32 -3.51 5.49 -9.32
CA ARG A 32 -2.20 6.14 -9.47
C ARG A 32 -1.31 5.46 -10.51
N HIS A 33 -1.86 4.51 -11.27
CA HIS A 33 -1.15 3.74 -12.28
C HIS A 33 0.08 2.98 -11.73
N VAL A 34 0.04 2.57 -10.47
CA VAL A 34 1.06 1.70 -9.86
C VAL A 34 0.72 0.25 -10.16
N SER A 35 1.35 -0.30 -11.20
CA SER A 35 1.10 -1.67 -11.66
C SER A 35 2.19 -2.66 -11.25
N ALA A 36 3.42 -2.19 -11.03
CA ALA A 36 4.55 -3.06 -10.69
C ALA A 36 4.35 -3.69 -9.30
N SER A 37 4.32 -5.03 -9.26
CA SER A 37 4.08 -5.80 -8.03
C SER A 37 5.06 -5.47 -6.91
N LEU A 38 6.33 -5.26 -7.25
CA LEU A 38 7.37 -4.91 -6.28
C LEU A 38 7.12 -3.53 -5.64
N THR A 39 6.68 -2.55 -6.43
CA THR A 39 6.32 -1.22 -5.93
C THR A 39 5.11 -1.28 -5.00
N LYS A 40 4.07 -2.03 -5.38
CA LYS A 40 2.90 -2.27 -4.52
C LYS A 40 3.30 -2.91 -3.19
N TYR A 41 4.16 -3.94 -3.25
CA TYR A 41 4.68 -4.63 -2.07
C TYR A 41 5.40 -3.66 -1.12
N TYR A 42 6.28 -2.80 -1.62
CA TYR A 42 6.96 -1.80 -0.78
C TYR A 42 6.00 -0.82 -0.11
N HIS A 43 4.97 -0.34 -0.82
CA HIS A 43 3.95 0.50 -0.22
C HIS A 43 3.17 -0.21 0.89
N VAL A 44 2.83 -1.49 0.68
CA VAL A 44 2.14 -2.30 1.70
C VAL A 44 3.01 -2.45 2.94
N ILE A 45 4.25 -2.93 2.80
CA ILE A 45 5.16 -3.16 3.93
C ILE A 45 5.40 -1.87 4.72
N ALA A 46 5.59 -0.74 4.03
CA ALA A 46 5.77 0.56 4.68
C ALA A 46 4.53 1.05 5.46
N SER A 47 3.36 0.44 5.23
CA SER A 47 2.08 0.82 5.87
C SER A 47 1.67 -0.13 7.00
N LEU A 48 2.37 -1.25 7.18
CA LEU A 48 2.09 -2.20 8.26
C LEU A 48 2.78 -1.74 9.55
N PRO A 49 2.08 -1.77 10.71
CA PRO A 49 2.72 -1.50 12.00
C PRO A 49 3.61 -2.68 12.42
N ASP A 50 4.57 -2.43 13.31
CA ASP A 50 5.49 -3.44 13.86
C ASP A 50 4.73 -4.64 14.47
N SER A 51 3.62 -4.38 15.15
CA SER A 51 2.73 -5.39 15.73
C SER A 51 2.16 -6.45 14.77
N VAL A 52 2.26 -6.27 13.44
CA VAL A 52 1.80 -7.26 12.45
C VAL A 52 2.83 -8.36 12.18
N ALA A 53 4.12 -8.08 12.40
CA ALA A 53 5.15 -9.10 12.27
C ALA A 53 5.24 -9.90 13.59
N PRO A 54 5.03 -11.22 13.59
CA PRO A 54 5.52 -12.04 14.69
C PRO A 54 7.06 -12.02 14.69
N ASP A 55 7.67 -11.99 15.88
CA ASP A 55 9.13 -12.11 16.08
C ASP A 55 9.75 -13.30 15.32
#